data_AF-A0A853FRS3-F1
#
_entry.id   AF-A0A853FRS3-F1
#
_cell.length_a   1.000
_cell.length_b   1.000
_cell.length_c   1.000
_cell.angle_alpha   90.00
_cell.angle_beta   90.00
_cell.angle_gamma   90.00
#
_symmetry.space_group_name_H-M   'P 1'
#
loop_
_entity.id
_entity.type
_entity.pdbx_description
1 polymer ?
#
loop_
_entity_poly.entity_id
_entity_poly.type
_entity_poly.pdbx_seq_one_letter_code
_entity_poly.pdbx_strand_id
1 'polypeptide(L)'
;MTAIFSRRCVIASIDTMEAAWYHKDFTAFLVELGPEIYTRIRSEPISLKNRASDLKRLFDLNPTMLVDGEPLASVLVERAVQLLPPEPEYEWSRPARLTPEIETFKRTLEMDGYTVADGALRRILPADIGLPETESELMRLLGKHGLETPKGHLQQAMDAHARGNWAGANGQIRTFFDALLDAIAERIDPSAKALPTGQPRRSKLASHGFLSVALNEWADDGKGYINGLVKRLHPAGPHPGLSDEDDSTFRLHTVLLATTLLLRRFDRGPTAAP
;
A
#
# COMPACT_ATOMS: atom_id res chain seq x y z
N MET A 1 7.27 18.06 -2.41
CA MET A 1 7.68 16.99 -1.48
C MET A 1 6.72 15.84 -1.69
N THR A 2 7.25 14.63 -1.86
CA THR A 2 6.48 13.38 -1.97
C THR A 2 5.92 12.97 -0.61
N ALA A 3 4.76 12.31 -0.61
CA ALA A 3 4.09 11.88 0.61
C ALA A 3 4.83 10.69 1.23
N ILE A 4 5.33 10.88 2.45
CA ILE A 4 6.13 9.90 3.22
C ILE A 4 5.29 8.69 3.66
N PHE A 5 3.98 8.90 3.80
CA PHE A 5 3.00 7.89 4.21
C PHE A 5 1.85 7.87 3.20
N SER A 6 1.31 6.68 2.98
CA SER A 6 0.14 6.48 2.14
C SER A 6 -1.10 7.07 2.81
N ARG A 7 -2.11 7.43 2.00
CA ARG A 7 -3.38 7.95 2.50
C ARG A 7 -4.01 7.04 3.55
N ARG A 8 -3.99 5.72 3.31
CA ARG A 8 -4.52 4.70 4.24
C ARG A 8 -3.86 4.77 5.62
N CYS A 9 -2.53 4.98 5.68
CA CYS A 9 -1.79 5.07 6.94
C CYS A 9 -2.17 6.33 7.71
N VAL A 10 -2.24 7.47 7.03
CA VAL A 10 -2.65 8.74 7.66
C VAL A 10 -4.08 8.65 8.21
N ILE A 11 -5.02 8.07 7.45
CA ILE A 11 -6.40 7.88 7.94
C ILE A 11 -6.43 6.96 9.17
N ALA A 12 -5.70 5.84 9.14
CA ALA A 12 -5.61 4.90 10.27
C ALA A 12 -4.97 5.54 11.52
N SER A 13 -4.02 6.47 11.34
CA SER A 13 -3.45 7.24 12.44
C SER A 13 -4.52 8.12 13.13
N ILE A 14 -5.39 8.77 12.35
CA ILE A 14 -6.48 9.59 12.87
C ILE A 14 -7.55 8.72 13.55
N ASP A 15 -7.87 7.55 12.99
CA ASP A 15 -8.76 6.56 13.62
C ASP A 15 -8.22 6.09 14.98
N THR A 16 -6.91 5.87 15.08
CA THR A 16 -6.24 5.50 16.33
C THR A 16 -6.37 6.59 17.39
N MET A 17 -6.12 7.85 17.01
CA MET A 17 -6.33 8.99 17.90
C MET A 17 -7.80 9.14 18.31
N GLU A 18 -8.74 8.96 17.36
CA GLU A 18 -10.19 9.01 17.62
C GLU A 18 -10.64 7.98 18.65
N ALA A 19 -10.08 6.76 18.60
CA ALA A 19 -10.42 5.69 19.51
C ALA A 19 -9.77 5.84 20.90
N ALA A 20 -8.57 6.42 20.97
CA ALA A 20 -7.78 6.50 22.20
C ALA A 20 -8.04 7.76 23.04
N TRP A 21 -8.45 8.87 22.43
CA TRP A 21 -8.53 10.17 23.10
C TRP A 21 -9.94 10.56 23.56
N TYR A 22 -9.99 11.39 24.60
CA TYR A 22 -11.20 12.13 24.93
C TYR A 22 -11.30 13.42 24.08
N HIS A 23 -12.50 14.01 24.07
CA HIS A 23 -12.78 15.27 23.35
C HIS A 23 -11.76 16.38 23.63
N LYS A 24 -11.38 16.55 24.90
CA LYS A 24 -10.41 17.57 25.33
C LYS A 24 -9.02 17.34 24.74
N ASP A 25 -8.58 16.08 24.62
CA ASP A 25 -7.23 15.74 24.16
C ASP A 25 -7.17 15.99 22.64
N PHE A 26 -8.21 15.58 21.91
CA PHE A 26 -8.35 15.88 20.49
C PHE A 26 -8.44 17.40 20.23
N THR A 27 -9.17 18.16 21.05
CA THR A 27 -9.20 19.63 20.95
C THR A 27 -7.83 20.25 21.17
N ALA A 28 -7.12 19.84 22.22
CA ALA A 28 -5.77 20.34 22.50
C ALA A 28 -4.83 20.06 21.33
N PHE A 29 -4.86 18.83 20.80
CA PHE A 29 -4.05 18.46 19.64
C PHE A 29 -4.37 19.31 18.40
N LEU A 30 -5.65 19.56 18.09
CA LEU A 30 -5.98 20.45 16.96
C LEU A 30 -5.44 21.87 17.14
N VAL A 31 -5.43 22.39 18.38
CA VAL A 31 -4.83 23.69 18.68
C VAL A 31 -3.31 23.65 18.50
N GLU A 32 -2.65 22.56 18.91
CA GLU A 32 -1.21 22.33 18.67
C GLU A 32 -0.87 22.31 17.17
N LEU A 33 -1.78 21.80 16.32
CA LEU A 33 -1.60 21.80 14.86
C LEU A 33 -1.74 23.20 14.21
N GLY A 34 -2.07 24.23 14.98
CA GLY A 34 -2.11 25.62 14.50
C GLY A 34 -3.45 26.07 13.90
N PRO A 35 -3.63 27.39 13.75
CA PRO A 35 -4.87 28.02 13.28
C PRO A 35 -5.28 27.63 11.86
N GLU A 36 -4.33 27.26 11.01
CA GLU A 36 -4.59 26.78 9.66
C GLU A 36 -5.42 25.49 9.65
N ILE A 37 -5.31 24.70 10.73
CA ILE A 37 -6.01 23.43 10.91
C ILE A 37 -7.26 23.63 11.76
N TYR A 38 -7.15 24.13 13.01
CA TYR A 38 -8.29 24.10 13.93
C TYR A 38 -9.45 25.00 13.48
N THR A 39 -9.20 26.04 12.68
CA THR A 39 -10.29 26.91 12.15
C THR A 39 -11.09 26.24 11.03
N ARG A 40 -10.54 25.20 10.38
CA ARG A 40 -11.18 24.44 9.31
C ARG A 40 -11.95 23.22 9.81
N ILE A 41 -11.80 22.89 11.09
CA ILE A 41 -12.48 21.78 11.74
C ILE A 41 -13.58 22.36 12.63
N ARG A 42 -14.76 21.73 12.61
CA ARG A 42 -15.88 22.21 13.42
C ARG A 42 -15.53 22.16 14.91
N SER A 43 -15.84 23.23 15.63
CA SER A 43 -15.68 23.32 17.08
C SER A 43 -16.83 22.66 17.83
N GLU A 44 -16.65 22.44 19.14
CA GLU A 44 -17.71 21.94 20.02
C GLU A 44 -18.99 22.79 19.92
N PRO A 45 -20.20 22.19 20.05
CA PRO A 45 -20.52 20.88 20.67
C PRO A 45 -20.52 19.66 19.72
N ILE A 46 -19.79 19.68 18.60
CA ILE A 46 -19.69 18.55 17.66
C ILE A 46 -18.95 17.34 18.26
N SER A 47 -19.40 16.12 17.88
CA SER A 47 -18.80 14.85 18.32
C SER A 47 -17.33 14.70 17.87
N LEU A 48 -16.52 13.99 18.65
CA LEU A 48 -15.12 13.69 18.31
C LEU A 48 -15.01 13.04 16.93
N LYS A 49 -15.85 12.05 16.65
CA LYS A 49 -15.96 11.37 15.34
C LYS A 49 -16.15 12.32 14.15
N ASN A 50 -17.03 13.31 14.31
CA ASN A 50 -17.26 14.30 13.25
C ASN A 50 -16.04 15.20 13.03
N ARG A 51 -15.29 15.52 14.09
CA ARG A 51 -14.07 16.31 14.02
C ARG A 51 -12.90 15.52 13.42
N ALA A 52 -12.75 14.26 13.79
CA ALA A 52 -11.83 13.32 13.15
C ALA A 52 -12.15 13.18 11.65
N SER A 53 -13.44 13.11 11.29
CA SER A 53 -13.89 13.09 9.89
C SER A 53 -13.55 14.38 9.13
N ASP A 54 -13.64 15.54 9.78
CA ASP A 54 -13.22 16.81 9.19
C ASP A 54 -11.71 16.85 8.96
N LEU A 55 -10.90 16.34 9.91
CA LEU A 55 -9.44 16.24 9.77
C LEU A 55 -9.04 15.30 8.63
N LYS A 56 -9.68 14.12 8.53
CA LYS A 56 -9.51 13.17 7.41
C LYS A 56 -9.80 13.83 6.07
N ARG A 57 -10.91 14.58 5.98
CA ARG A 57 -11.28 15.33 4.77
C ARG A 57 -10.29 16.45 4.46
N LEU A 58 -9.82 17.18 5.47
CA LEU A 58 -8.84 18.24 5.31
C LEU A 58 -7.55 17.69 4.69
N PHE A 59 -7.07 16.54 5.19
CA PHE A 59 -5.92 15.83 4.64
C PHE A 59 -6.17 15.36 3.20
N ASP A 60 -7.31 14.73 2.92
CA ASP A 60 -7.65 14.27 1.56
C ASP A 60 -7.62 15.39 0.52
N LEU A 61 -8.07 16.58 0.91
CA LEU A 61 -8.07 17.77 0.05
C LEU A 61 -6.70 18.45 -0.04
N ASN A 62 -5.81 18.23 0.94
CA ASN A 62 -4.52 18.89 1.04
C ASN A 62 -3.41 17.91 1.50
N PRO A 63 -3.12 16.84 0.74
CA PRO A 63 -2.22 15.77 1.20
C PRO A 63 -0.76 16.20 1.39
N THR A 64 -0.38 17.35 0.84
CA THR A 64 0.97 17.94 0.94
C THR A 64 1.03 19.14 1.90
N MET A 65 -0.04 19.36 2.68
CA MET A 65 -0.10 20.42 3.68
C MET A 65 1.03 20.28 4.70
N LEU A 66 1.62 21.42 5.07
CA LEU A 66 2.62 21.52 6.12
C LEU A 66 2.02 22.15 7.38
N VAL A 67 2.48 21.72 8.55
CA VAL A 67 2.26 22.33 9.85
C VAL A 67 3.65 22.60 10.43
N ASP A 68 3.94 23.86 10.77
CA ASP A 68 5.24 24.31 11.27
C ASP A 68 6.45 23.86 10.41
N GLY A 69 6.24 23.75 9.10
CA GLY A 69 7.27 23.32 8.14
C GLY A 69 7.40 21.82 7.94
N GLU A 70 6.66 21.00 8.71
CA GLU A 70 6.64 19.54 8.60
C GLU A 70 5.38 19.06 7.87
N PRO A 71 5.43 17.96 7.10
CA PRO A 71 4.24 17.39 6.48
C PRO A 71 3.19 17.01 7.55
N LEU A 72 1.95 17.48 7.39
CA LEU A 72 0.84 17.15 8.28
C LEU A 72 0.70 15.63 8.47
N ALA A 73 0.92 14.86 7.39
CA ALA A 73 0.93 13.40 7.43
C ALA A 73 1.91 12.84 8.48
N SER A 74 3.14 13.37 8.54
CA SER A 74 4.16 12.92 9.49
C SER A 74 3.74 13.24 10.92
N VAL A 75 3.28 14.48 11.17
CA VAL A 75 2.83 14.91 12.50
C VAL A 75 1.68 14.04 13.02
N LEU A 76 0.71 13.71 12.17
CA LEU A 76 -0.43 12.86 12.53
C LEU A 76 0.02 11.42 12.85
N VAL A 77 0.90 10.85 12.01
CA VAL A 77 1.40 9.49 12.17
C VAL A 77 2.27 9.38 13.42
N GLU A 78 3.21 10.30 13.63
CA GLU A 78 4.06 10.33 14.83
C GLU A 78 3.24 10.51 16.10
N ARG A 79 2.20 11.35 16.07
CA ARG A 79 1.33 11.50 17.23
C ARG A 79 0.54 10.23 17.54
N ALA A 80 0.05 9.52 16.53
CA ALA A 80 -0.62 8.23 16.74
C ALA A 80 0.34 7.13 17.24
N VAL A 81 1.62 7.16 16.83
CA VAL A 81 2.65 6.24 17.31
C VAL A 81 2.86 6.34 18.82
N GLN A 82 2.76 7.55 19.39
CA GLN A 82 2.84 7.77 20.84
C GLN A 82 1.68 7.13 21.62
N LEU A 83 0.60 6.73 20.94
CA LEU A 83 -0.56 6.07 21.55
C LEU A 83 -0.48 4.55 21.49
N LEU A 84 0.53 4.01 20.79
CA LEU A 84 0.75 2.59 20.75
C LEU A 84 1.22 2.09 22.13
N PRO A 85 0.70 0.95 22.60
CA PRO A 85 1.18 0.37 23.84
C PRO A 85 2.67 0.02 23.69
N PRO A 86 3.46 0.15 24.76
CA PRO A 86 4.86 -0.23 24.74
C PRO A 86 5.01 -1.70 24.37
N GLU A 87 6.09 -2.04 23.67
CA GLU A 87 6.43 -3.44 23.44
C GLU A 87 6.67 -4.15 24.78
N PRO A 88 6.28 -5.43 24.89
CA PRO A 88 6.53 -6.20 26.10
C PRO A 88 8.04 -6.25 26.40
N GLU A 89 8.44 -5.74 27.56
CA GLU A 89 9.86 -5.69 27.99
C GLU A 89 10.51 -7.08 28.10
N TYR A 90 9.70 -8.12 28.28
CA TYR A 90 10.15 -9.50 28.43
C TYR A 90 9.26 -10.43 27.59
N GLU A 91 9.83 -11.52 27.06
CA GLU A 91 9.09 -12.53 26.27
C GLU A 91 7.92 -13.17 27.03
N TRP A 92 8.01 -13.24 28.37
CA TRP A 92 6.95 -13.76 29.23
C TRP A 92 5.92 -12.71 29.64
N SER A 93 6.10 -11.44 29.27
CA SER A 93 5.12 -10.39 29.52
C SER A 93 3.89 -10.64 28.65
N ARG A 94 2.70 -10.48 29.24
CA ARG A 94 1.47 -10.58 28.46
C ARG A 94 1.43 -9.42 27.46
N PRO A 95 1.33 -9.69 26.15
CA PRO A 95 1.23 -8.61 25.18
C PRO A 95 -0.05 -7.81 25.45
N ALA A 96 0.05 -6.48 25.28
CA ALA A 96 -1.10 -5.61 25.39
C ALA A 96 -2.15 -6.05 24.35
N ARG A 97 -3.40 -6.15 24.77
CA ARG A 97 -4.50 -6.39 23.82
C ARG A 97 -4.68 -5.13 22.98
N LEU A 98 -4.37 -5.24 21.70
CA LEU A 98 -4.52 -4.14 20.76
C LEU A 98 -6.00 -3.94 20.42
N THR A 99 -6.40 -2.69 20.20
CA THR A 99 -7.70 -2.40 19.59
C THR A 99 -7.62 -2.61 18.08
N PRO A 100 -8.76 -2.83 17.39
CA PRO A 100 -8.77 -2.98 15.94
C PRO A 100 -8.15 -1.79 15.18
N GLU A 101 -8.31 -0.58 15.70
CA GLU A 101 -7.76 0.65 15.12
C GLU A 101 -6.23 0.65 15.19
N ILE A 102 -5.68 0.27 16.35
CA ILE A 102 -4.23 0.12 16.56
C ILE A 102 -3.65 -0.96 15.64
N GLU A 103 -4.31 -2.12 15.54
CA GLU A 103 -3.86 -3.19 14.63
C GLU A 103 -3.85 -2.73 13.17
N THR A 104 -4.91 -2.04 12.73
CA THR A 104 -5.02 -1.50 11.37
C THR A 104 -3.91 -0.48 11.11
N PHE A 105 -3.64 0.41 12.07
CA PHE A 105 -2.58 1.40 11.95
C PHE A 105 -1.19 0.76 11.82
N LYS A 106 -0.85 -0.22 12.68
CA LYS A 106 0.42 -0.96 12.58
C LYS A 106 0.59 -1.62 11.20
N ARG A 107 -0.44 -2.29 10.70
CA ARG A 107 -0.42 -2.92 9.36
C ARG A 107 -0.17 -1.92 8.25
N THR A 108 -0.85 -0.78 8.30
CA THR A 108 -0.65 0.27 7.28
C THR A 108 0.73 0.92 7.34
N LEU A 109 1.36 0.99 8.51
CA LEU A 109 2.77 1.41 8.65
C LEU A 109 3.71 0.42 7.98
N GLU A 110 3.52 -0.88 8.22
CA GLU A 110 4.35 -1.94 7.62
C GLU A 110 4.21 -1.96 6.10
N MET A 111 3.00 -1.75 5.59
CA MET A 111 2.75 -1.56 4.16
C MET A 111 3.57 -0.41 3.58
N ASP A 112 3.70 0.70 4.32
CA ASP A 112 4.51 1.86 3.93
C ASP A 112 6.02 1.68 4.17
N GLY A 113 6.43 0.53 4.73
CA GLY A 113 7.84 0.19 5.00
C GLY A 113 8.34 0.67 6.37
N TYR A 114 7.44 0.91 7.33
CA TYR A 114 7.77 1.34 8.68
C TYR A 114 7.29 0.34 9.73
N THR A 115 8.01 0.30 10.84
CA THR A 115 7.60 -0.35 12.09
C THR A 115 7.73 0.65 13.23
N VAL A 116 7.31 0.27 14.43
CA VAL A 116 7.50 1.07 15.64
C VAL A 116 8.37 0.27 16.59
N ALA A 117 9.49 0.86 17.00
CA ALA A 117 10.36 0.28 18.03
C ALA A 117 10.73 1.38 19.03
N ASP A 118 10.70 1.05 20.32
CA ASP A 118 10.96 1.98 21.43
C ASP A 118 10.05 3.23 21.41
N GLY A 119 8.79 3.08 20.97
CA GLY A 119 7.85 4.19 20.84
C GLY A 119 8.19 5.20 19.72
N ALA A 120 9.12 4.84 18.83
CA ALA A 120 9.53 5.66 17.70
C ALA A 120 9.34 4.92 16.36
N LEU A 121 9.05 5.68 15.31
CA LEU A 121 9.01 5.14 13.95
C LEU A 121 10.40 4.69 13.51
N ARG A 122 10.48 3.46 13.02
CA ARG A 122 11.67 2.89 12.40
C ARG A 122 11.33 2.45 10.98
N ARG A 123 12.29 2.57 10.08
CA ARG A 123 12.14 2.03 8.72
C ARG A 123 12.51 0.56 8.71
N ILE A 124 11.68 -0.28 8.10
CA ILE A 124 11.96 -1.70 7.82
C ILE A 124 12.82 -1.81 6.55
N LEU A 125 12.57 -0.90 5.60
CA LEU A 125 13.23 -0.86 4.31
C LEU A 125 14.13 0.39 4.17
N PRO A 126 15.21 0.34 3.37
CA PRO A 126 15.99 1.54 3.05
C PRO A 126 15.10 2.69 2.55
N ALA A 127 15.42 3.93 2.94
CA ALA A 127 14.58 5.10 2.66
C ALA A 127 14.31 5.31 1.16
N ASP A 128 15.23 4.85 0.30
CA ASP A 128 15.19 5.05 -1.14
C ASP A 128 14.20 4.13 -1.88
N ILE A 129 13.58 3.16 -1.19
CA ILE A 129 12.61 2.25 -1.83
C ILE A 129 11.26 2.94 -2.13
N GLY A 130 10.87 3.96 -1.36
CA GLY A 130 9.71 4.82 -1.63
C GLY A 130 8.42 4.06 -1.96
N LEU A 131 7.93 3.22 -1.03
CA LEU A 131 6.76 2.37 -1.27
C LEU A 131 5.45 3.15 -1.48
N PRO A 132 5.11 4.18 -0.67
CA PRO A 132 3.93 5.01 -0.93
C PRO A 132 3.98 5.72 -2.28
N GLU A 133 5.16 6.18 -2.71
CA GLU A 133 5.38 6.78 -4.02
C GLU A 133 5.23 5.74 -5.13
N THR A 134 5.76 4.53 -4.92
CA THR A 134 5.61 3.40 -5.84
C THR A 134 4.14 3.03 -6.01
N GLU A 135 3.37 2.91 -4.93
CA GLU A 135 1.91 2.72 -4.97
C GLU A 135 1.21 3.86 -5.74
N SER A 136 1.52 5.10 -5.39
CA SER A 136 0.86 6.28 -5.99
C SER A 136 1.12 6.36 -7.50
N GLU A 137 2.36 6.13 -7.92
CA GLU A 137 2.75 6.10 -9.32
C GLU A 137 2.10 4.92 -10.06
N LEU A 138 2.07 3.75 -9.45
CA LEU A 138 1.41 2.56 -9.99
C LEU A 138 -0.08 2.82 -10.24
N MET A 139 -0.81 3.37 -9.26
CA MET A 139 -2.22 3.72 -9.39
C MET A 139 -2.46 4.78 -10.48
N ARG A 140 -1.56 5.77 -10.59
CA ARG A 140 -1.60 6.79 -11.64
C ARG A 140 -1.40 6.18 -13.03
N LEU A 141 -0.41 5.30 -13.20
CA LEU A 141 -0.13 4.63 -14.48
C LEU A 141 -1.25 3.70 -14.90
N LEU A 142 -1.82 2.93 -13.96
CA LEU A 142 -2.98 2.08 -14.22
C LEU A 142 -4.17 2.91 -14.73
N GLY A 143 -4.46 4.04 -14.09
CA GLY A 143 -5.50 4.98 -14.54
C GLY A 143 -5.20 5.60 -15.90
N LYS A 144 -3.97 6.07 -16.13
CA LYS A 144 -3.52 6.66 -17.41
C LYS A 144 -3.77 5.72 -18.59
N HIS A 145 -3.53 4.42 -18.40
CA HIS A 145 -3.67 3.40 -19.44
C HIS A 145 -5.07 2.74 -19.48
N GLY A 146 -6.01 3.20 -18.66
CA GLY A 146 -7.36 2.64 -18.58
C GLY A 146 -7.38 1.17 -18.16
N LEU A 147 -6.47 0.78 -17.26
CA LEU A 147 -6.32 -0.58 -16.74
C LEU A 147 -7.15 -0.74 -15.45
N GLU A 148 -8.46 -0.49 -15.54
CA GLU A 148 -9.35 -0.41 -14.37
C GLU A 148 -9.52 -1.76 -13.66
N THR A 149 -9.55 -2.88 -14.38
CA THR A 149 -9.66 -4.21 -13.75
C THR A 149 -8.44 -4.54 -12.89
N PRO A 150 -7.18 -4.48 -13.39
CA PRO A 150 -6.01 -4.64 -12.53
C PRO A 150 -5.98 -3.64 -11.36
N LYS A 151 -6.31 -2.36 -11.61
CA LYS A 151 -6.39 -1.33 -10.56
C LYS A 151 -7.36 -1.70 -9.44
N GLY A 152 -8.53 -2.23 -9.78
CA GLY A 152 -9.51 -2.72 -8.81
C GLY A 152 -8.95 -3.86 -7.96
N HIS A 153 -8.28 -4.84 -8.57
CA HIS A 153 -7.65 -5.95 -7.83
C HIS A 153 -6.54 -5.47 -6.90
N LEU A 154 -5.71 -4.52 -7.33
CA LEU A 154 -4.68 -3.95 -6.48
C LEU A 154 -5.32 -3.24 -5.27
N GLN A 155 -6.33 -2.39 -5.48
CA GLN A 155 -7.02 -1.73 -4.38
C GLN A 155 -7.61 -2.74 -3.39
N GLN A 156 -8.27 -3.80 -3.88
CA GLN A 156 -8.84 -4.85 -3.04
C GLN A 156 -7.76 -5.61 -2.25
N ALA A 157 -6.60 -5.88 -2.86
CA ALA A 157 -5.47 -6.51 -2.18
C ALA A 157 -4.99 -5.67 -1.00
N MET A 158 -4.79 -4.37 -1.22
CA MET A 158 -4.27 -3.47 -0.21
C MET A 158 -5.29 -3.22 0.91
N ASP A 159 -6.58 -3.14 0.57
CA ASP A 159 -7.65 -3.02 1.56
C ASP A 159 -7.81 -4.30 2.39
N ALA A 160 -7.63 -5.48 1.78
CA ALA A 160 -7.65 -6.74 2.51
C ALA A 160 -6.44 -6.87 3.45
N HIS A 161 -5.25 -6.47 3.00
CA HIS A 161 -4.03 -6.45 3.80
C HIS A 161 -4.18 -5.52 5.01
N ALA A 162 -4.61 -4.28 4.80
CA ALA A 162 -4.84 -3.32 5.88
C ALA A 162 -5.81 -3.83 6.97
N ARG A 163 -6.78 -4.67 6.59
CA ARG A 163 -7.76 -5.30 7.50
C ARG A 163 -7.28 -6.61 8.17
N GLY A 164 -6.06 -7.06 7.91
CA GLY A 164 -5.58 -8.35 8.42
C GLY A 164 -6.12 -9.58 7.69
N ASN A 165 -6.76 -9.41 6.54
CA ASN A 165 -7.27 -10.52 5.73
C ASN A 165 -6.20 -11.01 4.75
N TRP A 166 -5.18 -11.70 5.27
CA TRP A 166 -3.99 -12.14 4.54
C TRP A 166 -4.32 -13.04 3.35
N ALA A 167 -5.20 -14.02 3.55
CA ALA A 167 -5.60 -14.94 2.49
C ALA A 167 -6.37 -14.20 1.37
N GLY A 168 -7.23 -13.25 1.74
CA GLY A 168 -7.92 -12.38 0.79
C GLY A 168 -6.97 -11.46 0.04
N ALA A 169 -6.01 -10.85 0.74
CA ALA A 169 -4.97 -10.01 0.16
C ALA A 169 -4.14 -10.79 -0.86
N ASN A 170 -3.62 -11.94 -0.48
CA ASN A 170 -2.81 -12.80 -1.34
C ASN A 170 -3.56 -13.25 -2.60
N GLY A 171 -4.84 -13.61 -2.47
CA GLY A 171 -5.69 -13.93 -3.62
C GLY A 171 -5.83 -12.76 -4.61
N GLN A 172 -5.98 -11.54 -4.10
CA GLN A 172 -6.09 -10.34 -4.93
C GLN A 172 -4.74 -9.91 -5.51
N ILE A 173 -3.63 -10.06 -4.79
CA ILE A 173 -2.27 -9.81 -5.30
C ILE A 173 -2.00 -10.68 -6.54
N ARG A 174 -2.32 -11.98 -6.45
CA ARG A 174 -2.18 -12.90 -7.61
C ARG A 174 -3.03 -12.43 -8.79
N THR A 175 -4.31 -12.17 -8.52
CA THR A 175 -5.28 -11.78 -9.55
C THR A 175 -4.90 -10.47 -10.22
N PHE A 176 -4.41 -9.49 -9.44
CA PHE A 176 -3.85 -8.24 -9.96
C PHE A 176 -2.69 -8.49 -10.93
N PHE A 177 -1.70 -9.28 -10.51
CA PHE A 177 -0.49 -9.51 -11.29
C PHE A 177 -0.80 -10.20 -12.63
N ASP A 178 -1.63 -11.25 -12.62
CA ASP A 178 -2.06 -11.93 -13.85
C ASP A 178 -2.89 -10.99 -14.74
N ALA A 179 -3.88 -10.28 -14.19
CA ALA A 179 -4.74 -9.38 -14.95
C ALA A 179 -3.95 -8.21 -15.57
N LEU A 180 -2.93 -7.71 -14.89
CA LEU A 180 -2.06 -6.66 -15.41
C LEU A 180 -1.29 -7.15 -16.64
N LEU A 181 -0.63 -8.30 -16.55
CA LEU A 181 0.14 -8.87 -17.66
C LEU A 181 -0.77 -9.20 -18.85
N ASP A 182 -1.94 -9.78 -18.59
CA ASP A 182 -2.93 -10.06 -19.63
C ASP A 182 -3.40 -8.78 -20.33
N ALA A 183 -3.70 -7.72 -19.57
CA ALA A 183 -4.15 -6.46 -20.12
C ALA A 183 -3.05 -5.75 -20.93
N ILE A 184 -1.79 -5.78 -20.47
CA ILE A 184 -0.66 -5.26 -21.24
C ILE A 184 -0.49 -6.06 -22.54
N ALA A 185 -0.66 -7.39 -22.51
CA ALA A 185 -0.55 -8.22 -23.70
C ALA A 185 -1.58 -7.82 -24.76
N GLU A 186 -2.84 -7.61 -24.35
CA GLU A 186 -3.91 -7.15 -25.25
C GLU A 186 -3.69 -5.73 -25.79
N ARG A 187 -3.01 -4.86 -25.03
CA ARG A 187 -2.70 -3.50 -25.46
C ARG A 187 -1.54 -3.45 -26.45
N ILE A 188 -0.52 -4.28 -26.25
CA ILE A 188 0.61 -4.38 -27.17
C ILE A 188 0.19 -5.11 -28.45
N ASP A 189 -0.57 -6.20 -28.33
CA ASP A 189 -1.07 -6.97 -29.46
C ASP A 189 -2.54 -7.37 -29.24
N PRO A 190 -3.49 -6.74 -29.95
CA PRO A 190 -4.90 -7.07 -29.85
C PRO A 190 -5.23 -8.54 -30.16
N SER A 191 -4.36 -9.26 -30.89
CA SER A 191 -4.54 -10.70 -31.15
C SER A 191 -4.44 -11.54 -29.87
N ALA A 192 -3.82 -11.02 -28.81
CA ALA A 192 -3.73 -11.69 -27.51
C ALA A 192 -5.11 -11.97 -26.89
N LYS A 193 -6.15 -11.22 -27.29
CA LYS A 193 -7.55 -11.45 -26.86
C LYS A 193 -8.06 -12.84 -27.25
N ALA A 194 -7.57 -13.40 -28.35
CA ALA A 194 -7.94 -14.75 -28.81
C ALA A 194 -7.24 -15.86 -28.02
N LEU A 195 -6.22 -15.53 -27.21
CA LEU A 195 -5.49 -16.49 -26.39
C LEU A 195 -6.14 -16.64 -25.00
N PRO A 196 -6.06 -17.84 -24.39
CA PRO A 196 -6.36 -18.02 -22.97
C PRO A 196 -5.49 -17.09 -22.10
N THR A 197 -6.05 -16.66 -20.97
CA THR A 197 -5.36 -15.81 -19.98
C THR A 197 -4.13 -16.50 -19.36
N GLY A 198 -3.22 -15.70 -18.79
CA GLY A 198 -2.04 -16.22 -18.09
C GLY A 198 -0.91 -16.60 -19.04
N GLN A 199 -0.46 -17.86 -19.00
CA GLN A 199 0.79 -18.27 -19.66
C GLN A 199 0.84 -17.96 -21.17
N PRO A 200 -0.19 -18.24 -21.98
CA PRO A 200 -0.15 -17.94 -23.41
C PRO A 200 0.06 -16.44 -23.71
N ARG A 201 -0.57 -15.56 -22.92
CA ARG A 201 -0.43 -14.10 -23.07
C ARG A 201 0.91 -13.60 -22.57
N ARG A 202 1.49 -14.20 -21.52
CA ARG A 202 2.88 -13.91 -21.11
C ARG A 202 3.91 -14.33 -22.16
N SER A 203 3.75 -15.50 -22.78
CA SER A 203 4.59 -15.91 -23.91
C SER A 203 4.48 -14.92 -25.07
N LYS A 204 3.27 -14.42 -25.34
CA LYS A 204 3.04 -13.38 -26.35
C LYS A 204 3.75 -12.07 -26.01
N LEU A 205 3.72 -11.60 -24.76
CA LEU A 205 4.49 -10.45 -24.30
C LEU A 205 6.00 -10.62 -24.54
N ALA A 206 6.54 -11.79 -24.19
CA ALA A 206 7.94 -12.09 -24.42
C ALA A 206 8.31 -12.11 -25.91
N SER A 207 7.43 -12.66 -26.76
CA SER A 207 7.64 -12.65 -28.22
C SER A 207 7.69 -11.24 -28.84
N HIS A 208 7.05 -10.27 -28.17
CA HIS A 208 7.10 -8.84 -28.52
C HIS A 208 8.27 -8.09 -27.88
N GLY A 209 9.19 -8.79 -27.21
CA GLY A 209 10.34 -8.20 -26.52
C GLY A 209 9.99 -7.41 -25.26
N PHE A 210 8.72 -7.44 -24.81
CA PHE A 210 8.30 -6.69 -23.63
C PHE A 210 8.87 -7.27 -22.34
N LEU A 211 8.94 -8.60 -22.24
CA LEU A 211 9.62 -9.29 -21.14
C LEU A 211 11.05 -9.62 -21.57
N SER A 212 12.03 -9.08 -20.85
CA SER A 212 13.44 -9.16 -21.23
C SER A 212 14.05 -10.52 -20.88
N VAL A 213 14.53 -11.23 -21.90
CA VAL A 213 15.34 -12.45 -21.71
C VAL A 213 16.70 -12.11 -21.10
N ALA A 214 17.31 -10.98 -21.51
CA ALA A 214 18.62 -10.56 -21.01
C ALA A 214 18.62 -10.24 -19.51
N LEU A 215 17.51 -9.72 -18.98
CA LEU A 215 17.32 -9.47 -17.55
C LEU A 215 16.70 -10.66 -16.81
N ASN A 216 16.60 -11.83 -17.46
CA ASN A 216 15.97 -13.04 -16.93
C ASN A 216 14.50 -12.82 -16.50
N GLU A 217 13.78 -11.86 -17.09
CA GLU A 217 12.33 -11.72 -16.84
C GLU A 217 11.55 -12.86 -17.50
N TRP A 218 12.03 -13.32 -18.67
CA TRP A 218 11.46 -14.43 -19.40
C TRP A 218 12.49 -15.50 -19.74
N ALA A 219 12.05 -16.76 -19.70
CA ALA A 219 12.75 -17.91 -20.28
C ALA A 219 11.70 -18.93 -20.75
N ASP A 220 11.90 -19.50 -21.94
CA ASP A 220 10.94 -20.43 -22.56
C ASP A 220 10.80 -21.76 -21.81
N ASP A 221 11.78 -22.11 -20.98
CA ASP A 221 11.74 -23.27 -20.08
C ASP A 221 10.95 -23.01 -18.79
N GLY A 222 10.34 -21.83 -18.65
CA GLY A 222 9.52 -21.47 -17.50
C GLY A 222 10.31 -21.13 -16.23
N LYS A 223 11.63 -20.90 -16.34
CA LYS A 223 12.50 -20.54 -15.20
C LYS A 223 12.80 -19.04 -15.08
N GLY A 224 12.29 -18.22 -15.99
CA GLY A 224 12.41 -16.76 -15.91
C GLY A 224 11.71 -16.19 -14.67
N TYR A 225 12.17 -15.01 -14.23
CA TYR A 225 11.71 -14.30 -13.04
C TYR A 225 10.19 -14.10 -13.01
N ILE A 226 9.54 -13.71 -14.12
CA ILE A 226 8.09 -13.52 -14.13
C ILE A 226 7.34 -14.83 -13.84
N ASN A 227 7.79 -15.94 -14.43
CA ASN A 227 7.21 -17.26 -14.16
C ASN A 227 7.50 -17.70 -12.71
N GLY A 228 8.69 -17.41 -12.19
CA GLY A 228 9.04 -17.63 -10.79
C GLY A 228 8.16 -16.83 -9.83
N LEU A 229 7.89 -15.56 -10.14
CA LEU A 229 7.02 -14.69 -9.35
C LEU A 229 5.57 -15.19 -9.38
N VAL A 230 5.02 -15.57 -10.54
CA VAL A 230 3.69 -16.21 -10.62
C VAL A 230 3.64 -17.46 -9.74
N LYS A 231 4.68 -18.31 -9.80
CA LYS A 231 4.80 -19.49 -8.93
C LYS A 231 4.95 -19.13 -7.45
N ARG A 232 5.56 -18.00 -7.09
CA ARG A 232 5.66 -17.51 -5.69
C ARG A 232 4.32 -17.00 -5.16
N LEU A 233 3.47 -16.46 -6.03
CA LEU A 233 2.15 -15.94 -5.68
C LEU A 233 1.06 -17.03 -5.65
N HIS A 234 1.29 -18.18 -6.28
CA HIS A 234 0.31 -19.26 -6.41
C HIS A 234 0.05 -20.09 -5.14
N PRO A 235 1.06 -20.46 -4.33
CA PRO A 235 0.88 -21.13 -3.06
C PRO A 235 0.05 -20.27 -2.11
N ALA A 236 -0.91 -20.90 -1.42
CA ALA A 236 -1.92 -20.29 -0.55
C ALA A 236 -2.92 -19.37 -1.28
N GLY A 237 -4.00 -20.01 -1.77
CA GLY A 237 -5.31 -19.37 -1.98
C GLY A 237 -6.09 -19.23 -0.66
N PRO A 238 -7.41 -18.96 -0.70
CA PRO A 238 -8.25 -18.58 0.45
C PRO A 238 -8.53 -19.72 1.45
N HIS A 239 -7.47 -20.38 1.92
CA HIS A 239 -7.52 -21.36 3.00
C HIS A 239 -7.11 -20.68 4.31
N PRO A 240 -8.03 -20.56 5.28
CA PRO A 240 -7.72 -20.02 6.60
C PRO A 240 -6.56 -20.79 7.24
N GLY A 241 -5.47 -20.10 7.59
CA GLY A 241 -4.37 -20.66 8.39
C GLY A 241 -3.01 -20.87 7.71
N LEU A 242 -2.86 -20.57 6.41
CA LEU A 242 -1.56 -20.73 5.70
C LEU A 242 -0.88 -19.42 5.27
N SER A 243 -1.55 -18.27 5.40
CA SER A 243 -0.94 -16.97 5.10
C SER A 243 -0.82 -16.16 6.37
N ASP A 244 0.40 -15.78 6.71
CA ASP A 244 0.73 -14.84 7.77
C ASP A 244 0.99 -13.43 7.22
N GLU A 245 1.15 -12.49 8.14
CA GLU A 245 1.37 -11.07 7.87
C GLU A 245 2.66 -10.84 7.08
N ASP A 246 3.77 -11.42 7.52
CA ASP A 246 5.09 -11.29 6.89
C ASP A 246 5.09 -11.76 5.43
N ASP A 247 4.55 -12.95 5.15
CA ASP A 247 4.44 -13.48 3.80
C ASP A 247 3.54 -12.59 2.93
N SER A 248 2.43 -12.09 3.48
CA SER A 248 1.51 -11.21 2.73
C SER A 248 2.15 -9.86 2.40
N THR A 249 2.83 -9.24 3.37
CA THR A 249 3.57 -7.98 3.20
C THR A 249 4.70 -8.14 2.17
N PHE A 250 5.49 -9.21 2.28
CA PHE A 250 6.55 -9.51 1.31
C PHE A 250 6.02 -9.66 -0.12
N ARG A 251 4.93 -10.40 -0.31
CA ARG A 251 4.29 -10.58 -1.63
C ARG A 251 3.81 -9.24 -2.19
N LEU A 252 3.16 -8.43 -1.36
CA LEU A 252 2.64 -7.14 -1.76
C LEU A 252 3.78 -6.22 -2.24
N HIS A 253 4.82 -6.04 -1.42
CA HIS A 253 5.96 -5.18 -1.76
C HIS A 253 6.68 -5.66 -3.03
N THR A 254 6.92 -6.96 -3.15
CA THR A 254 7.58 -7.53 -4.34
C THR A 254 6.77 -7.26 -5.61
N VAL A 255 5.45 -7.42 -5.54
CA VAL A 255 4.56 -7.17 -6.68
C VAL A 255 4.44 -5.70 -7.01
N LEU A 256 4.36 -4.81 -6.02
CA LEU A 256 4.35 -3.35 -6.24
C LEU A 256 5.61 -2.91 -7.00
N LEU A 257 6.79 -3.37 -6.58
CA LEU A 257 8.06 -3.05 -7.23
C LEU A 257 8.15 -3.63 -8.65
N ALA A 258 7.84 -4.92 -8.82
CA ALA A 258 7.90 -5.59 -10.12
C ALA A 258 6.93 -4.95 -11.14
N THR A 259 5.69 -4.70 -10.73
CA THR A 259 4.67 -4.13 -11.62
C THR A 259 4.91 -2.67 -11.96
N THR A 260 5.50 -1.91 -11.05
CA THR A 260 5.92 -0.52 -11.33
C THR A 260 7.00 -0.48 -12.41
N LEU A 261 7.99 -1.38 -12.36
CA LEU A 261 9.00 -1.49 -13.42
C LEU A 261 8.36 -1.79 -14.78
N LEU A 262 7.45 -2.78 -14.82
CA LEU A 262 6.77 -3.18 -16.06
C LEU A 262 5.87 -2.07 -16.62
N LEU A 263 5.11 -1.38 -15.77
CA LEU A 263 4.25 -0.28 -16.23
C LEU A 263 5.04 0.95 -16.67
N ARG A 264 6.16 1.27 -16.02
CA ARG A 264 7.07 2.32 -16.52
C ARG A 264 7.61 1.97 -17.90
N ARG A 265 7.97 0.71 -18.14
CA ARG A 265 8.37 0.24 -19.48
C ARG A 265 7.22 0.37 -20.47
N PHE A 266 6.02 -0.08 -20.09
CA PHE A 266 4.83 0.04 -20.92
C PHE A 266 4.50 1.50 -21.26
N ASP A 267 4.63 2.41 -20.30
CA ASP A 267 4.38 3.84 -20.47
C ASP A 267 5.35 4.52 -21.45
N ARG A 268 6.62 4.08 -21.46
CA ARG A 268 7.66 4.55 -22.40
C ARG A 268 7.49 3.97 -23.81
N GLY A 269 6.74 2.88 -23.94
CA GLY A 269 6.55 2.13 -25.17
C GLY A 269 7.47 0.90 -25.27
N PRO A 270 6.99 -0.23 -25.84
CA PRO A 270 7.69 -1.52 -25.86
C PRO A 270 9.01 -1.54 -26.66
N THR A 271 9.32 -0.52 -27.45
CA THR A 271 10.56 -0.39 -28.23
C THR A 271 11.67 0.40 -27.54
N ALA A 272 11.39 1.03 -26.39
CA ALA A 272 12.41 1.66 -25.57
C ALA A 272 13.13 0.59 -24.74
N ALA A 273 14.01 -0.18 -25.38
CA ALA A 273 14.99 -0.97 -24.65
C ALA A 273 15.84 -0.04 -23.77
N PRO A 274 16.29 -0.47 -22.58
CA PRO A 274 17.38 0.21 -21.89
C PRO A 274 18.66 0.21 -22.73
#